data_AF-A0A077EII7-F1
#
_entry.id   AF-A0A077EII7-F1
#
_cell.length_a   1.000
_cell.length_b   1.000
_cell.length_c   1.000
_cell.angle_alpha   90.00
_cell.angle_beta   90.00
_cell.angle_gamma   90.00
#
_symmetry.space_group_name_H-M   'P 1'
#
loop_
_entity.id
_entity.type
_entity.pdbx_description
1 polymer ?
#
loop_
_entity_poly.entity_id
_entity_poly.type
_entity_poly.pdbx_seq_one_letter_code
_entity_poly.pdbx_strand_id
1 'polypeptide(L)'
;MLYIRIMKTQIVFFTLLAIISCKSQEIVSTNSKDIKIRSLTKEVSLLVMDSVEIMNNTNLGYLINKKGFHGYSDIYENGEKMTPLGYTTSYPAKWTTSECKESILIISKYSTVKTLLYLESVKEVYRFNNQNKYSISYKSEHTARSPYYYGCKQYVDSLVAKGYKIFEGTIKDTKPLITEYSK
;
A
#
# COMPACT_ATOMS: atom_id res chain seq x y z
N MET A 1 77.70 10.09 19.94
CA MET A 1 76.42 10.80 19.81
C MET A 1 75.78 10.34 18.51
N LEU A 2 74.86 9.36 18.58
CA LEU A 2 74.20 8.78 17.40
C LEU A 2 72.70 8.73 17.70
N TYR A 3 71.92 9.47 16.92
CA TYR A 3 70.50 9.76 17.15
C TYR A 3 69.64 8.68 16.49
N ILE A 4 68.93 7.85 17.27
CA ILE A 4 67.98 6.86 16.74
C ILE A 4 66.59 7.51 16.68
N ARG A 5 66.09 7.69 15.45
CA ARG A 5 64.80 8.32 15.16
C ARG A 5 63.70 7.24 15.14
N ILE A 6 62.88 7.17 16.19
CA ILE A 6 61.75 6.25 16.28
C ILE A 6 60.59 6.83 15.45
N MET A 7 60.26 6.21 14.33
CA MET A 7 59.04 6.53 13.55
C MET A 7 57.82 5.91 14.24
N LYS A 8 56.86 6.76 14.64
CA LYS A 8 55.55 6.33 15.14
C LYS A 8 54.67 5.93 13.95
N THR A 9 54.35 4.65 13.85
CA THR A 9 53.39 4.11 12.87
C THR A 9 51.97 4.48 13.31
N GLN A 10 51.30 5.35 12.58
CA GLN A 10 49.88 5.67 12.79
C GLN A 10 49.02 4.54 12.21
N ILE A 11 48.26 3.86 13.07
CA ILE A 11 47.25 2.87 12.68
C ILE A 11 45.97 3.64 12.34
N VAL A 12 45.63 3.70 11.06
CA VAL A 12 44.37 4.30 10.57
C VAL A 12 43.29 3.21 10.61
N PHE A 13 42.34 3.33 11.52
CA PHE A 13 41.13 2.50 11.56
C PHE A 13 40.19 2.94 10.43
N PHE A 14 40.07 2.12 9.38
CA PHE A 14 39.02 2.25 8.37
C PHE A 14 37.73 1.66 8.95
N THR A 15 36.83 2.51 9.44
CA THR A 15 35.47 2.11 9.80
C THR A 15 34.68 1.84 8.53
N LEU A 16 34.36 0.56 8.32
CA LEU A 16 33.51 0.07 7.24
C LEU A 16 32.08 0.61 7.46
N LEU A 17 31.72 1.68 6.76
CA LEU A 17 30.33 2.12 6.63
C LEU A 17 29.56 1.06 5.85
N ALA A 18 28.96 0.10 6.56
CA ALA A 18 27.95 -0.76 6.00
C ALA A 18 26.75 0.11 5.62
N ILE A 19 26.69 0.50 4.35
CA ILE A 19 25.51 1.12 3.74
C ILE A 19 24.43 0.06 3.78
N ILE A 20 23.60 0.08 4.81
CA ILE A 20 22.37 -0.71 4.87
C ILE A 20 21.47 -0.09 3.80
N SER A 21 21.59 -0.58 2.56
CA SER A 21 20.65 -0.25 1.50
C SER A 21 19.28 -0.77 1.94
N CYS A 22 18.52 0.12 2.57
CA CYS A 22 17.10 -0.08 2.82
C CYS A 22 16.43 -0.12 1.44
N LYS A 23 16.36 -1.32 0.85
CA LYS A 23 15.57 -1.56 -0.35
C LYS A 23 14.12 -1.35 0.07
N SER A 24 13.54 -0.18 -0.20
CA SER A 24 12.08 -0.07 -0.15
C SER A 24 11.55 -1.06 -1.18
N GLN A 25 10.76 -2.02 -0.75
CA GLN A 25 10.12 -2.96 -1.67
C GLN A 25 9.23 -2.14 -2.61
N GLU A 26 9.59 -2.10 -3.88
CA GLU A 26 8.75 -1.50 -4.92
C GLU A 26 7.57 -2.46 -5.11
N ILE A 27 6.41 -2.07 -4.60
CA ILE A 27 5.18 -2.80 -4.90
C ILE A 27 4.86 -2.54 -6.36
N VAL A 28 5.17 -3.49 -7.23
CA VAL A 28 4.84 -3.37 -8.65
C VAL A 28 3.41 -3.83 -8.82
N SER A 29 2.53 -2.93 -9.29
CA SER A 29 1.26 -3.34 -9.86
C SER A 29 1.58 -4.26 -11.05
N THR A 30 1.39 -5.56 -10.87
CA THR A 30 1.91 -6.57 -11.82
C THR A 30 1.28 -6.47 -13.21
N ASN A 31 0.16 -5.75 -13.36
CA ASN A 31 -0.68 -5.79 -14.57
C ASN A 31 -0.96 -4.42 -15.22
N SER A 32 -0.61 -3.28 -14.61
CA SER A 32 -0.79 -1.97 -15.25
C SER A 32 0.55 -1.37 -15.64
N LYS A 33 0.85 -1.37 -16.95
CA LYS A 33 2.03 -0.67 -17.50
C LYS A 33 1.90 0.85 -17.44
N ASP A 34 0.66 1.34 -17.35
CA ASP A 34 0.33 2.75 -17.47
C ASP A 34 0.40 3.50 -16.13
N ILE A 35 -0.05 2.83 -15.06
CA ILE A 35 -0.12 3.37 -13.70
C ILE A 35 0.79 2.56 -12.79
N LYS A 36 1.74 3.25 -12.14
CA LYS A 36 2.58 2.68 -11.08
C LYS A 36 2.07 3.15 -9.73
N ILE A 37 1.92 2.24 -8.78
CA ILE A 37 1.49 2.53 -7.42
C ILE A 37 2.59 2.04 -6.49
N ARG A 38 3.29 2.97 -5.82
CA ARG A 38 4.36 2.64 -4.86
C ARG A 38 3.89 2.93 -3.45
N SER A 39 3.97 1.96 -2.56
CA SER A 39 3.71 2.23 -1.15
C SER A 39 4.78 3.11 -0.50
N LEU A 40 4.34 3.93 0.45
CA LEU A 40 5.14 4.81 1.29
C LEU A 40 5.09 4.40 2.77
N THR A 41 4.18 3.51 3.18
CA THR A 41 4.11 3.04 4.59
C THR A 41 4.98 1.81 4.82
N LYS A 42 5.58 1.74 6.00
CA LYS A 42 6.37 0.57 6.43
C LYS A 42 5.53 -0.51 7.10
N GLU A 43 4.36 -0.14 7.58
CA GLU A 43 3.43 -0.98 8.35
C GLU A 43 1.99 -0.56 8.02
N VAL A 44 1.04 -1.44 8.29
CA VAL A 44 -0.38 -1.21 8.04
C VAL A 44 -1.21 -1.70 9.22
N SER A 45 -2.44 -1.20 9.34
CA SER A 45 -3.43 -1.69 10.31
C SER A 45 -4.32 -2.78 9.70
N LEU A 46 -5.28 -3.28 10.47
CA LEU A 46 -6.30 -4.24 10.01
C LEU A 46 -7.21 -3.71 8.89
N LEU A 47 -7.25 -2.38 8.68
CA LEU A 47 -7.95 -1.76 7.55
C LEU A 47 -7.10 -1.73 6.27
N VAL A 48 -5.90 -2.34 6.30
CA VAL A 48 -4.93 -2.43 5.21
C VAL A 48 -4.83 -1.12 4.42
N MET A 49 -4.75 -0.03 5.17
CA MET A 49 -4.71 1.32 4.64
C MET A 49 -3.25 1.67 4.36
N ASP A 50 -2.97 2.07 3.13
CA ASP A 50 -1.62 2.33 2.67
C ASP A 50 -1.52 3.74 2.08
N SER A 51 -0.51 4.49 2.52
CA SER A 51 -0.12 5.74 1.87
C SER A 51 0.72 5.40 0.66
N VAL A 52 0.27 5.82 -0.51
CA VAL A 52 0.89 5.46 -1.78
C VAL A 52 1.22 6.69 -2.60
N GLU A 53 2.20 6.53 -3.48
CA GLU A 53 2.47 7.42 -4.60
C GLU A 53 1.99 6.73 -5.89
N ILE A 54 1.06 7.36 -6.59
CA ILE A 54 0.48 6.89 -7.84
C ILE A 54 1.04 7.73 -8.98
N MET A 55 1.77 7.13 -9.89
CA MET A 55 2.37 7.78 -11.05
C MET A 55 1.66 7.33 -12.33
N ASN A 56 1.20 8.30 -13.12
CA ASN A 56 0.68 8.10 -14.46
C ASN A 56 1.65 8.65 -15.47
N ASN A 57 2.28 7.77 -16.25
CA ASN A 57 3.27 8.15 -17.25
C ASN A 57 2.69 8.20 -18.68
N THR A 58 1.37 8.25 -18.80
CA THR A 58 0.65 8.22 -20.09
C THR A 58 -0.06 9.54 -20.38
N ASN A 59 -0.54 9.68 -21.61
CA ASN A 59 -1.38 10.78 -22.07
C ASN A 59 -2.90 10.57 -21.79
N LEU A 60 -3.26 9.59 -20.97
CA LEU A 60 -4.64 9.28 -20.59
C LEU A 60 -4.88 9.62 -19.12
N GLY A 61 -6.09 10.00 -18.75
CA GLY A 61 -6.47 10.19 -17.35
C GLY A 61 -7.09 8.89 -16.79
N TYR A 62 -6.83 8.58 -15.52
CA TYR A 62 -7.33 7.35 -14.89
C TYR A 62 -8.23 7.62 -13.69
N LEU A 63 -9.17 6.71 -13.45
CA LEU A 63 -10.06 6.68 -12.30
C LEU A 63 -9.65 5.53 -11.39
N ILE A 64 -9.45 5.83 -10.11
CA ILE A 64 -9.18 4.84 -9.06
C ILE A 64 -10.15 5.09 -7.91
N ASN A 65 -10.91 4.08 -7.50
CA ASN A 65 -11.68 4.17 -6.26
C ASN A 65 -10.76 3.83 -5.08
N LYS A 66 -10.58 4.79 -4.15
CA LYS A 66 -9.75 4.59 -2.95
C LYS A 66 -10.14 3.37 -2.13
N LYS A 67 -11.42 2.97 -2.16
CA LYS A 67 -11.97 1.82 -1.44
C LYS A 67 -12.47 0.71 -2.38
N GLY A 68 -12.12 0.77 -3.66
CA GLY A 68 -12.54 -0.22 -4.66
C GLY A 68 -11.59 -1.41 -4.81
N PHE A 69 -10.54 -1.46 -4.00
CA PHE A 69 -9.62 -2.58 -3.94
C PHE A 69 -10.25 -3.69 -3.07
N HIS A 70 -10.34 -4.89 -3.62
CA HIS A 70 -10.89 -6.06 -2.95
C HIS A 70 -10.00 -7.28 -3.18
N GLY A 71 -9.85 -8.11 -2.15
CA GLY A 71 -9.11 -9.35 -2.24
C GLY A 71 -9.12 -10.13 -0.93
N TYR A 72 -7.95 -10.60 -0.53
CA TYR A 72 -7.77 -11.46 0.65
C TYR A 72 -6.47 -11.13 1.35
N SER A 73 -6.45 -11.43 2.66
CA SER A 73 -5.29 -11.24 3.52
C SER A 73 -5.10 -12.41 4.47
N ASP A 74 -3.85 -12.74 4.73
CA ASP A 74 -3.43 -13.69 5.75
C ASP A 74 -2.61 -12.97 6.82
N ILE A 75 -2.91 -13.24 8.10
CA ILE A 75 -2.16 -12.71 9.24
C ILE A 75 -1.20 -13.78 9.76
N TYR A 76 0.01 -13.35 10.13
CA TYR A 76 1.06 -14.20 10.67
C TYR A 76 1.52 -13.69 12.03
N GLU A 77 1.70 -14.60 12.98
CA GLU A 77 2.27 -14.38 14.31
C GLU A 77 3.65 -15.03 14.38
N ASN A 78 4.69 -14.25 14.62
CA ASN A 78 6.08 -14.73 14.68
C ASN A 78 6.50 -15.58 13.44
N GLY A 79 5.87 -15.34 12.29
CA GLY A 79 6.12 -16.04 11.03
C GLY A 79 5.15 -17.19 10.71
N GLU A 80 4.29 -17.58 11.66
CA GLU A 80 3.29 -18.64 11.46
C GLU A 80 1.92 -18.08 11.15
N LYS A 81 1.21 -18.66 10.17
CA LYS A 81 -0.12 -18.21 9.78
C LYS A 81 -1.12 -18.43 10.91
N MET A 82 -1.80 -17.37 11.32
CA MET A 82 -2.83 -17.43 12.35
C MET A 82 -4.13 -18.03 11.81
N THR A 83 -4.83 -18.79 12.65
CA THR A 83 -6.21 -19.22 12.37
C THR A 83 -7.18 -18.19 12.96
N PRO A 84 -8.16 -17.68 12.18
CA PRO A 84 -9.13 -16.72 12.70
C PRO A 84 -10.07 -17.37 13.70
N LEU A 85 -10.49 -16.61 14.71
CA LEU A 85 -11.47 -17.02 15.72
C LEU A 85 -12.92 -16.90 15.21
N GLY A 86 -13.12 -16.13 14.14
CA GLY A 86 -14.43 -15.87 13.55
C GLY A 86 -14.33 -14.88 12.41
N TYR A 87 -15.49 -14.47 11.89
CA TYR A 87 -15.60 -13.55 10.77
C TYR A 87 -16.68 -12.51 11.04
N THR A 88 -16.41 -11.28 10.63
CA THR A 88 -17.38 -10.19 10.59
C THR A 88 -18.03 -10.14 9.22
N THR A 89 -19.30 -9.75 9.19
CA THR A 89 -20.02 -9.47 7.94
C THR A 89 -20.39 -8.00 7.90
N SER A 90 -20.13 -7.37 6.77
CA SER A 90 -20.57 -6.01 6.50
C SER A 90 -20.95 -5.89 5.03
N TYR A 91 -21.99 -5.11 4.76
CA TYR A 91 -22.40 -4.75 3.41
C TYR A 91 -22.06 -3.28 3.18
N PRO A 92 -21.53 -2.93 2.01
CA PRO A 92 -21.25 -1.54 1.69
C PRO A 92 -22.54 -0.73 1.69
N ALA A 93 -22.57 0.37 2.45
CA ALA A 93 -23.62 1.37 2.29
C ALA A 93 -23.46 2.07 0.92
N LYS A 94 -24.58 2.45 0.31
CA LYS A 94 -24.54 3.29 -0.90
C LYS A 94 -24.00 4.66 -0.56
N TRP A 95 -23.09 5.16 -1.39
CA TRP A 95 -22.55 6.51 -1.28
C TRP A 95 -23.46 7.54 -1.92
N THR A 96 -23.50 8.70 -1.30
CA THR A 96 -23.97 9.95 -1.88
C THR A 96 -23.04 10.42 -3.01
N THR A 97 -23.53 11.35 -3.83
CA THR A 97 -22.72 11.97 -4.88
C THR A 97 -21.45 12.65 -4.34
N SER A 98 -21.49 13.23 -3.13
CA SER A 98 -20.30 13.85 -2.52
C SER A 98 -19.26 12.80 -2.16
N GLU A 99 -19.68 11.71 -1.50
CA GLU A 99 -18.78 10.60 -1.14
C GLU A 99 -18.16 9.94 -2.37
N CYS A 100 -18.91 9.82 -3.47
CA CYS A 100 -18.37 9.37 -4.76
C CYS A 100 -17.29 10.32 -5.30
N LYS A 101 -17.53 11.64 -5.28
CA LYS A 101 -16.52 12.63 -5.74
C LYS A 101 -15.26 12.60 -4.90
N GLU A 102 -15.39 12.40 -3.59
CA GLU A 102 -14.26 12.32 -2.68
C GLU A 102 -13.48 11.01 -2.81
N SER A 103 -14.16 9.91 -3.15
CA SER A 103 -13.58 8.57 -3.13
C SER A 103 -13.04 8.09 -4.48
N ILE A 104 -13.57 8.59 -5.59
CA ILE A 104 -13.03 8.35 -6.93
C ILE A 104 -11.92 9.35 -7.21
N LEU A 105 -10.67 8.88 -7.14
CA LEU A 105 -9.49 9.64 -7.50
C LEU A 105 -9.38 9.77 -9.01
N ILE A 106 -9.10 10.99 -9.45
CA ILE A 106 -8.73 11.30 -10.82
C ILE A 106 -7.20 11.44 -10.87
N ILE A 107 -6.55 10.56 -11.61
CA ILE A 107 -5.11 10.60 -11.85
C ILE A 107 -4.90 11.23 -13.23
N SER A 108 -4.47 12.50 -13.23
CA SER A 108 -4.22 13.26 -14.45
C SER A 108 -3.08 12.66 -15.28
N LYS A 109 -3.05 13.00 -16.56
CA LYS A 109 -1.99 12.65 -17.51
C LYS A 109 -0.64 13.12 -16.97
N TYR A 110 0.42 12.32 -17.14
CA TYR A 110 1.79 12.69 -16.76
C TYR A 110 1.91 13.28 -15.34
N SER A 111 1.18 12.72 -14.39
CA SER A 111 1.09 13.26 -13.03
C SER A 111 1.43 12.22 -11.97
N THR A 112 1.79 12.72 -10.80
CA THR A 112 2.04 11.93 -9.61
C THR A 112 1.16 12.45 -8.48
N VAL A 113 0.43 11.55 -7.83
CA VAL A 113 -0.45 11.87 -6.71
C VAL A 113 -0.05 11.03 -5.50
N LYS A 114 0.03 11.67 -4.34
CA LYS A 114 0.15 10.96 -3.06
C LYS A 114 -1.21 10.91 -2.39
N THR A 115 -1.61 9.73 -1.94
CA THR A 115 -2.95 9.50 -1.36
C THR A 115 -2.93 8.30 -0.42
N LEU A 116 -4.04 8.09 0.29
CA LEU A 116 -4.35 6.84 0.97
C LEU A 116 -5.21 5.95 0.06
N LEU A 117 -4.89 4.67 0.02
CA LEU A 117 -5.73 3.60 -0.54
C LEU A 117 -6.13 2.64 0.57
N TYR A 118 -7.36 2.12 0.50
CA TYR A 118 -7.86 1.05 1.34
C TYR A 118 -7.74 -0.23 0.52
N LEU A 119 -6.69 -1.01 0.79
CA LEU A 119 -6.34 -2.15 -0.05
C LEU A 119 -7.15 -3.39 0.32
N GLU A 120 -7.58 -3.52 1.57
CA GLU A 120 -8.44 -4.60 2.04
C GLU A 120 -9.07 -4.19 3.37
N SER A 121 -10.14 -4.86 3.80
CA SER A 121 -10.59 -4.79 5.18
C SER A 121 -10.60 -6.21 5.74
N VAL A 122 -9.69 -6.52 6.66
CA VAL A 122 -9.64 -7.83 7.32
C VAL A 122 -11.00 -8.08 7.98
N LYS A 123 -11.68 -9.15 7.54
CA LYS A 123 -13.01 -9.52 8.07
C LYS A 123 -12.88 -10.54 9.19
N GLU A 124 -11.77 -11.26 9.19
CA GLU A 124 -11.34 -12.22 10.17
C GLU A 124 -11.11 -11.57 11.54
N VAL A 125 -11.55 -12.25 12.59
CA VAL A 125 -11.33 -11.83 13.97
C VAL A 125 -10.16 -12.60 14.54
N TYR A 126 -9.16 -11.89 15.07
CA TYR A 126 -7.98 -12.46 15.69
C TYR A 126 -7.81 -11.96 17.12
N ARG A 127 -7.10 -12.76 17.93
CA ARG A 127 -6.64 -12.35 19.26
C ARG A 127 -5.15 -12.08 19.20
N PHE A 128 -4.77 -10.84 19.45
CA PHE A 128 -3.38 -10.41 19.45
C PHE A 128 -2.80 -10.39 20.87
N ASN A 129 -1.52 -10.68 20.97
CA ASN A 129 -0.68 -10.58 22.17
C ASN A 129 0.41 -9.55 21.91
N ASN A 130 0.48 -8.50 22.74
CA ASN A 130 1.40 -7.38 22.57
C ASN A 130 2.89 -7.76 22.66
N GLN A 131 3.22 -8.99 23.09
CA GLN A 131 4.59 -9.50 23.13
C GLN A 131 5.07 -10.09 21.80
N ASN A 132 4.14 -10.39 20.89
CA ASN A 132 4.41 -11.07 19.64
C ASN A 132 4.52 -10.09 18.47
N LYS A 133 5.21 -10.53 17.41
CA LYS A 133 5.34 -9.76 16.17
C LYS A 133 4.33 -10.25 15.15
N TYR A 134 3.62 -9.32 14.53
CA TYR A 134 2.61 -9.63 13.54
C TYR A 134 2.95 -9.07 12.18
N SER A 135 2.55 -9.79 11.15
CA SER A 135 2.57 -9.32 9.76
C SER A 135 1.31 -9.72 9.04
N ILE A 136 1.00 -8.99 7.97
CA ILE A 136 -0.13 -9.24 7.09
C ILE A 136 0.39 -9.35 5.66
N SER A 137 0.06 -10.47 5.01
CA SER A 137 0.25 -10.67 3.58
C SER A 137 -1.10 -10.45 2.91
N TYR A 138 -1.17 -9.55 1.94
CA TYR A 138 -2.42 -9.26 1.24
C TYR A 138 -2.23 -9.26 -0.28
N LYS A 139 -3.30 -9.63 -0.98
CA LYS A 139 -3.45 -9.45 -2.43
C LYS A 139 -4.79 -8.78 -2.66
N SER A 140 -4.77 -7.62 -3.32
CA SER A 140 -5.96 -6.86 -3.62
C SER A 140 -6.03 -6.44 -5.07
N GLU A 141 -7.24 -6.43 -5.62
CA GLU A 141 -7.52 -6.15 -7.02
C GLU A 141 -8.47 -4.97 -7.16
N HIS A 142 -8.15 -4.09 -8.10
CA HIS A 142 -9.04 -3.06 -8.61
C HIS A 142 -9.40 -3.42 -10.05
N THR A 143 -10.68 -3.52 -10.35
CA THR A 143 -11.23 -3.94 -11.65
C THR A 143 -12.05 -2.82 -12.28
N ALA A 144 -12.52 -3.01 -13.52
CA ALA A 144 -13.48 -2.11 -14.15
C ALA A 144 -14.76 -1.88 -13.33
N ARG A 145 -15.11 -2.80 -12.42
CA ARG A 145 -16.29 -2.68 -11.54
C ARG A 145 -16.02 -1.96 -10.23
N SER A 146 -14.76 -1.82 -9.82
CA SER A 146 -14.38 -1.26 -8.53
C SER A 146 -14.90 0.16 -8.26
N PRO A 147 -14.94 1.09 -9.26
CA PRO A 147 -15.55 2.40 -9.06
C PRO A 147 -17.06 2.39 -8.81
N TYR A 148 -17.76 1.32 -9.18
CA TYR A 148 -19.21 1.23 -9.13
C TYR A 148 -19.74 0.59 -7.83
N TYR A 149 -18.87 -0.05 -7.05
CA TYR A 149 -19.24 -0.89 -5.90
C TYR A 149 -20.14 -0.17 -4.88
N TYR A 150 -19.88 1.10 -4.62
CA TYR A 150 -20.65 1.92 -3.67
C TYR A 150 -21.78 2.74 -4.31
N GLY A 151 -22.22 2.39 -5.53
CA GLY A 151 -23.35 3.06 -6.20
C GLY A 151 -22.97 4.30 -7.01
N CYS A 152 -21.69 4.53 -7.30
CA CYS A 152 -21.21 5.74 -7.98
C CYS A 152 -21.40 5.79 -9.51
N LYS A 153 -22.34 5.00 -10.05
CA LYS A 153 -22.50 4.80 -11.49
C LYS A 153 -22.61 6.09 -12.28
N GLN A 154 -23.52 6.98 -11.89
CA GLN A 154 -23.76 8.23 -12.61
C GLN A 154 -22.50 9.12 -12.67
N TYR A 155 -21.76 9.20 -11.55
CA TYR A 155 -20.55 10.02 -11.49
C TYR A 155 -19.42 9.41 -12.32
N VAL A 156 -19.15 8.11 -12.16
CA VAL A 156 -18.10 7.41 -12.90
C VAL A 156 -18.37 7.44 -14.40
N ASP A 157 -19.60 7.16 -14.84
CA ASP A 157 -19.97 7.20 -16.26
C ASP A 157 -19.77 8.59 -16.87
N SER A 158 -20.06 9.65 -16.10
CA SER A 158 -19.83 11.02 -16.56
C SER A 158 -18.34 11.34 -16.79
N LEU A 159 -17.43 10.68 -16.08
CA LEU A 159 -15.99 10.82 -16.25
C LEU A 159 -15.50 9.93 -17.39
N VAL A 160 -16.00 8.70 -17.50
CA VAL A 160 -15.67 7.81 -18.62
C VAL A 160 -16.08 8.44 -19.96
N ALA A 161 -17.26 9.07 -20.02
CA ALA A 161 -17.71 9.81 -21.20
C ALA A 161 -16.80 11.01 -21.57
N LYS A 162 -16.03 11.54 -20.60
CA LYS A 162 -15.00 12.58 -20.82
C LYS A 162 -13.65 12.01 -21.24
N GLY A 163 -13.54 10.69 -21.42
CA GLY A 163 -12.33 10.01 -21.88
C GLY A 163 -11.39 9.54 -20.77
N TYR A 164 -11.81 9.55 -19.51
CA TYR A 164 -11.05 8.92 -18.43
C TYR A 164 -11.17 7.39 -18.50
N LYS A 165 -10.06 6.68 -18.29
CA LYS A 165 -10.04 5.21 -18.18
C LYS A 165 -10.18 4.77 -16.73
N ILE A 166 -10.79 3.62 -16.50
CA ILE A 166 -10.77 2.99 -15.17
C ILE A 166 -9.45 2.23 -15.04
N PHE A 167 -8.74 2.42 -13.92
CA PHE A 167 -7.58 1.62 -13.61
C PHE A 167 -7.98 0.18 -13.32
N GLU A 168 -7.22 -0.77 -13.86
CA GLU A 168 -7.33 -2.18 -13.53
C GLU A 168 -5.95 -2.71 -13.13
N GLY A 169 -5.85 -3.37 -11.99
CA GLY A 169 -4.57 -3.83 -11.48
C GLY A 169 -4.67 -4.54 -10.14
N THR A 170 -3.58 -5.21 -9.80
CA THR A 170 -3.44 -5.97 -8.55
C THR A 170 -2.27 -5.43 -7.75
N ILE A 171 -2.46 -5.26 -6.45
CA ILE A 171 -1.45 -4.90 -5.47
C ILE A 171 -1.25 -6.10 -4.54
N LYS A 172 0.01 -6.47 -4.30
CA LYS A 172 0.38 -7.57 -3.39
C LYS A 172 1.53 -7.11 -2.52
N ASP A 173 1.45 -7.37 -1.23
CA ASP A 173 2.57 -7.09 -0.33
C ASP A 173 2.46 -7.87 0.98
N THR A 174 3.58 -7.92 1.72
CA THR A 174 3.64 -8.41 3.10
C THR A 174 4.28 -7.36 3.98
N LYS A 175 3.56 -6.93 5.03
CA LYS A 175 4.00 -5.85 5.92
C LYS A 175 3.85 -6.18 7.39
N PRO A 176 4.66 -5.58 8.27
CA PRO A 176 4.35 -5.51 9.69
C PRO A 176 2.92 -4.99 9.92
N LEU A 177 2.22 -5.63 10.85
CA LEU A 177 0.84 -5.31 11.21
C LEU A 177 0.83 -4.58 12.56
N ILE A 178 0.22 -3.39 12.59
CA ILE A 178 -0.13 -2.70 13.82
C ILE A 178 -1.42 -3.31 14.36
N THR A 179 -1.34 -3.99 15.51
CA THR A 179 -2.46 -4.69 16.14
C THR A 179 -3.25 -3.82 17.11
N GLU A 180 -2.74 -2.65 17.47
CA GLU A 180 -3.45 -1.68 18.30
C GLU A 180 -4.45 -0.90 17.43
N TYR A 181 -5.70 -0.80 17.90
CA TYR A 181 -6.57 0.28 17.43
C TYR A 181 -5.90 1.57 17.89
N SER A 182 -5.27 2.30 16.97
CA SER A 182 -4.77 3.64 17.24
C SER A 182 -5.90 4.44 17.90
N LYS A 183 -5.74 4.71 19.20
CA LYS A 183 -6.70 5.46 20.01
C LYS A 183 -6.92 6.86 19.47
#